data_AF-A0A7S0XDH5-F1
#
_entry.id   AF-A0A7S0XDH5-F1
#
_cell.length_a   1.000
_cell.length_b   1.000
_cell.length_c   1.000
_cell.angle_alpha   90.00
_cell.angle_beta   90.00
_cell.angle_gamma   90.00
#
_symmetry.space_group_name_H-M   'P 1'
#
loop_
_entity.id
_entity.type
_entity.pdbx_description
1 polymer ?
#
loop_
_entity_poly.entity_id
_entity_poly.type
_entity_poly.pdbx_seq_one_letter_code
_entity_poly.pdbx_strand_id
1 'polypeptide(L)'
;YLTKQFKLLNTVTGKRGTFLSFILIICVMIASIIAQKYAKQTSFTDSWLDSCPDGYDDVCKGNGAVYRFSFALVIVYVFQLFGTLIHVEFFDNYWTLKVIGYIGLVVGFYYSTSNVFDDNGYAWFARIAGFFYVILQQIILIDFAYSKNEMFLELANQEESNLPLNNKWLLILLLICFIVYGGSISAIGVMYWQFSGCNANNIILSLTLCIC
;
A
#
# COMPACT_ATOMS: atom_id res chain seq x y z
N TYR A 1 9.27 31.84 -14.99
CA TYR A 1 8.49 31.39 -13.83
C TYR A 1 8.65 29.88 -13.57
N LEU A 2 8.49 29.03 -14.60
CA LEU A 2 8.65 27.57 -14.51
C LEU A 2 10.02 27.08 -13.98
N THR A 3 11.12 27.73 -14.38
CA THR A 3 12.48 27.37 -13.93
C THR A 3 12.74 27.71 -12.46
N LYS A 4 12.04 28.70 -11.90
CA LYS A 4 12.14 29.12 -10.50
C LYS A 4 11.31 28.21 -9.59
N GLN A 5 10.13 27.80 -10.06
CA GLN A 5 9.28 26.76 -9.46
C GLN A 5 10.00 25.41 -9.40
N PHE A 6 10.68 24.99 -10.47
CA PHE A 6 11.45 23.74 -10.48
C PHE A 6 12.64 23.75 -9.52
N LYS A 7 13.31 24.91 -9.34
CA LYS A 7 14.41 25.07 -8.39
C LYS A 7 13.94 25.06 -6.93
N LEU A 8 12.78 25.64 -6.64
CA LEU A 8 12.14 25.58 -5.32
C LEU A 8 11.62 24.17 -4.99
N LEU A 9 11.16 23.42 -5.99
CA LEU A 9 10.78 22.01 -5.86
C LEU A 9 11.96 21.07 -5.60
N ASN A 10 13.20 21.48 -5.91
CA ASN A 10 14.42 20.73 -5.59
C ASN A 10 15.01 21.08 -4.22
N THR A 11 14.52 22.13 -3.55
CA THR A 11 14.92 22.51 -2.19
C THR A 11 13.93 22.04 -1.12
N VAL A 12 12.87 21.31 -1.48
CA VAL A 12 11.96 20.72 -0.50
C VAL A 12 12.64 19.49 0.11
N THR A 13 13.17 19.66 1.31
CA THR A 13 13.66 18.58 2.16
C THR A 13 12.58 17.49 2.26
N GLY A 14 12.94 16.24 1.98
CA GLY A 14 12.06 15.08 1.99
C GLY A 14 11.65 14.57 0.61
N LYS A 15 11.74 15.37 -0.47
CA LYS A 15 11.22 14.95 -1.78
C LYS A 15 11.98 13.75 -2.36
N ARG A 16 13.31 13.76 -2.28
CA ARG A 16 14.14 12.69 -2.81
C ARG A 16 13.96 11.41 -2.00
N GLY A 17 13.94 11.53 -0.67
CA GLY A 17 13.70 10.41 0.23
C GLY A 17 12.33 9.76 0.01
N THR A 18 11.28 10.56 -0.18
CA THR A 18 9.93 10.05 -0.47
C THR A 18 9.90 9.30 -1.80
N PHE A 19 10.47 9.88 -2.86
CA PHE A 19 10.51 9.22 -4.17
C PHE A 19 11.27 7.89 -4.14
N LEU A 20 12.44 7.85 -3.50
CA LEU A 20 13.22 6.61 -3.37
C LEU A 20 12.54 5.59 -2.44
N SER A 21 11.82 6.03 -1.40
CA SER A 21 10.98 5.15 -0.58
C SER A 21 9.89 4.48 -1.40
N PHE A 22 9.19 5.22 -2.27
CA PHE A 22 8.17 4.66 -3.15
C PHE A 22 8.76 3.60 -4.10
N ILE A 23 9.91 3.89 -4.72
CA ILE A 23 10.60 2.92 -5.58
C ILE A 23 10.95 1.66 -4.79
N LEU A 24 11.52 1.82 -3.58
CA LEU A 24 11.87 0.68 -2.73
C LEU A 24 10.64 -0.18 -2.41
N ILE A 25 9.53 0.43 -1.99
CA ILE A 25 8.29 -0.31 -1.69
C ILE A 25 7.79 -1.10 -2.90
N ILE A 26 7.80 -0.51 -4.09
CA ILE A 26 7.39 -1.19 -5.33
C ILE A 26 8.34 -2.37 -5.62
N CYS A 27 9.65 -2.16 -5.52
CA CYS A 27 10.63 -3.23 -5.71
C CYS A 27 10.44 -4.38 -4.70
N VAL A 28 10.19 -4.05 -3.43
CA VAL A 28 9.93 -5.04 -2.37
C VAL A 28 8.62 -5.78 -2.61
N MET A 29 7.57 -5.10 -3.07
CA MET A 29 6.30 -5.73 -3.43
C MET A 29 6.50 -6.77 -4.54
N ILE A 30 7.20 -6.40 -5.61
CA ILE A 30 7.53 -7.31 -6.71
C ILE A 30 8.39 -8.48 -6.21
N ALA A 31 9.43 -8.20 -5.42
CA ALA A 31 10.30 -9.22 -4.85
C ALA A 31 9.53 -10.19 -3.94
N SER A 32 8.58 -9.69 -3.14
CA SER A 32 7.73 -10.51 -2.27
C SER A 32 6.79 -11.41 -3.06
N ILE A 33 6.25 -10.95 -4.19
CA ILE A 33 5.42 -11.78 -5.09
C ILE A 33 6.27 -12.89 -5.72
N ILE A 34 7.48 -12.56 -6.14
CA ILE A 34 8.43 -13.54 -6.68
C ILE A 34 8.78 -14.56 -5.60
N ALA A 35 9.16 -14.11 -4.41
CA ALA A 35 9.54 -14.97 -3.29
C ALA A 35 8.41 -15.94 -2.90
N GLN A 36 7.14 -15.50 -2.92
CA GLN A 36 5.99 -16.39 -2.68
C GLN A 36 5.91 -17.56 -3.66
N LYS A 37 6.30 -17.37 -4.92
CA LYS A 37 6.32 -18.45 -5.92
C LYS A 37 7.49 -19.40 -5.71
N TYR A 38 8.68 -18.86 -5.49
CA TYR A 38 9.90 -19.68 -5.31
C TYR A 38 9.92 -20.43 -3.97
N ALA A 39 9.34 -19.85 -2.91
CA ALA A 39 9.27 -20.49 -1.59
C ALA A 39 8.48 -21.81 -1.61
N LYS A 40 7.46 -21.94 -2.47
CA LYS A 40 6.70 -23.19 -2.60
C LYS A 40 7.53 -24.34 -3.18
N GLN A 41 8.44 -24.02 -4.09
CA GLN A 41 9.22 -25.03 -4.83
C GLN A 41 10.48 -25.50 -4.08
N THR A 42 10.92 -24.76 -3.07
CA THR A 42 12.25 -24.96 -2.47
C THR A 42 12.14 -25.74 -1.16
N SER A 43 12.93 -26.81 -0.99
CA SER A 43 13.00 -27.58 0.26
C SER A 43 13.70 -26.84 1.42
N PHE A 44 14.46 -25.79 1.11
CA PHE A 44 15.15 -24.99 2.12
C PHE A 44 14.19 -24.23 3.06
N THR A 45 12.92 -24.07 2.67
CA THR A 45 11.89 -23.38 3.47
C THR A 45 11.07 -24.33 4.34
N ASP A 46 11.47 -25.59 4.48
CA ASP A 46 10.78 -26.56 5.36
C ASP A 46 10.89 -26.14 6.83
N SER A 47 11.94 -25.41 7.20
CA SER A 47 12.09 -24.75 8.51
C SER A 47 11.03 -23.67 8.79
N TRP A 48 10.20 -23.32 7.81
CA TRP A 48 9.12 -22.34 7.96
C TRP A 48 7.76 -23.00 8.26
N LEU A 49 7.71 -24.34 8.33
CA LEU A 49 6.47 -25.11 8.53
C LEU A 49 6.16 -25.46 9.99
N ASP A 50 7.02 -25.07 10.93
CA ASP A 50 6.97 -25.53 12.35
C ASP A 50 5.62 -25.28 13.06
N SER A 51 4.82 -24.31 12.57
CA SER A 51 3.48 -23.98 13.10
C SER A 51 2.34 -24.17 12.08
N CYS A 52 2.60 -24.80 10.92
CA CYS A 52 1.62 -24.91 9.85
C CYS A 52 0.68 -26.12 10.05
N PRO A 53 -0.64 -25.98 9.88
CA PRO A 53 -1.55 -27.11 9.85
C PRO A 53 -1.27 -28.05 8.66
N ASP A 54 -1.39 -29.35 8.88
CA ASP A 54 -1.16 -30.38 7.86
C ASP A 54 -2.00 -30.11 6.59
N GLY A 55 -1.35 -30.11 5.44
CA GLY A 55 -1.99 -29.88 4.13
C GLY A 55 -2.06 -28.41 3.69
N TYR A 56 -1.50 -27.47 4.45
CA TYR A 56 -1.45 -26.04 4.11
C TYR A 56 -0.03 -25.50 3.86
N ASP A 57 0.94 -26.38 3.67
CA ASP A 57 2.38 -26.07 3.56
C ASP A 57 2.68 -24.97 2.53
N ASP A 58 2.05 -25.04 1.35
CA ASP A 58 2.24 -24.06 0.27
C ASP A 58 1.77 -22.64 0.65
N VAL A 59 0.70 -22.56 1.44
CA VAL A 59 0.12 -21.28 1.90
C VAL A 59 1.00 -20.70 3.00
N CYS A 60 1.41 -21.53 3.96
CA CYS A 60 2.30 -21.12 5.04
C CYS A 60 3.66 -20.63 4.51
N LYS A 61 4.27 -21.35 3.57
CA LYS A 61 5.54 -20.94 2.92
C LYS A 61 5.39 -19.59 2.19
N GLY A 62 4.27 -19.41 1.47
CA GLY A 62 3.96 -18.16 0.79
C GLY A 62 3.85 -16.97 1.77
N ASN A 63 3.02 -17.11 2.81
CA ASN A 63 2.81 -16.07 3.82
C ASN A 63 4.09 -15.75 4.59
N GLY A 64 4.84 -16.79 4.97
CA GLY A 64 6.12 -16.66 5.65
C GLY A 64 7.17 -15.88 4.86
N ALA A 65 7.15 -15.98 3.52
CA ALA A 65 8.02 -15.18 2.66
C ALA A 65 7.65 -13.69 2.75
N VAL A 66 6.36 -13.35 2.61
CA VAL A 66 5.90 -11.94 2.65
C VAL A 66 6.23 -11.29 3.99
N TYR A 67 6.03 -12.00 5.10
CA TYR A 67 6.31 -11.47 6.43
C TYR A 67 7.79 -11.13 6.63
N ARG A 68 8.72 -11.94 6.11
CA ARG A 68 10.16 -11.68 6.22
C ARG A 68 10.60 -10.44 5.43
N PHE A 69 10.12 -10.30 4.19
CA PHE A 69 10.41 -9.12 3.36
C PHE A 69 9.79 -7.85 3.95
N SER A 70 8.56 -7.93 4.46
CA SER A 70 7.86 -6.84 5.12
C SER A 70 8.55 -6.44 6.43
N PHE A 71 8.97 -7.40 7.25
CA PHE A 71 9.64 -7.12 8.51
C PHE A 71 11.00 -6.45 8.32
N ALA A 72 11.80 -6.91 7.33
CA ALA A 72 13.04 -6.23 6.93
C ALA A 72 12.78 -4.78 6.55
N LEU A 73 11.68 -4.51 5.83
CA LEU A 73 11.30 -3.17 5.43
C LEU A 73 10.91 -2.30 6.64
N VAL A 74 10.18 -2.86 7.62
CA VAL A 74 9.86 -2.18 8.88
C VAL A 74 11.13 -1.76 9.60
N ILE A 75 12.13 -2.65 9.74
CA ILE A 75 13.39 -2.31 10.42
C ILE A 75 14.12 -1.18 9.71
N VAL A 76 14.18 -1.20 8.38
CA VAL A 76 14.82 -0.13 7.60
C VAL A 76 14.10 1.21 7.80
N TYR A 77 12.76 1.21 7.82
CA TYR A 77 12.00 2.43 8.07
C TYR A 77 12.02 2.90 9.53
N VAL A 78 12.13 1.99 10.50
CA VAL A 78 12.34 2.34 11.91
C VAL A 78 13.74 2.95 12.08
N PHE A 79 14.76 2.36 11.48
CA PHE A 79 16.11 2.94 11.47
C PHE A 79 16.13 4.32 10.79
N GLN A 80 15.41 4.48 9.69
CA GLN A 80 15.19 5.75 9.02
C GLN A 80 14.50 6.77 9.93
N LEU A 81 13.45 6.36 10.64
CA LEU A 81 12.71 7.21 11.59
C LEU A 81 13.67 7.73 12.68
N PHE A 82 14.41 6.83 13.34
CA PHE A 82 15.39 7.22 14.35
C PHE A 82 16.51 8.10 13.79
N GLY A 83 17.04 7.77 12.60
CA GLY A 83 18.06 8.59 11.95
C GLY A 83 17.55 10.00 11.63
N THR A 84 16.28 10.14 11.25
CA THR A 84 15.65 11.44 10.96
C THR A 84 15.43 12.27 12.22
N LEU A 85 15.17 11.64 13.38
CA LEU A 85 15.06 12.34 14.67
C LEU A 85 16.38 13.01 15.10
N ILE A 86 17.53 12.43 14.71
CA ILE A 86 18.85 12.98 15.02
C ILE A 86 19.29 13.97 13.93
N HIS A 87 19.14 13.60 12.66
CA HIS A 87 19.51 14.41 11.51
C HIS A 87 18.44 14.33 10.41
N VAL A 88 17.75 15.45 10.15
CA VAL A 88 16.68 15.52 9.14
C VAL A 88 17.18 15.14 7.74
N GLU A 89 18.43 15.46 7.41
CA GLU A 89 19.06 15.11 6.12
C GLU A 89 19.27 13.60 5.94
N PHE A 90 19.22 12.82 7.02
CA PHE A 90 19.29 11.36 6.94
C PHE A 90 18.15 10.81 6.09
N PHE A 91 16.99 11.49 6.08
CA PHE A 91 15.85 11.02 5.32
C PHE A 91 16.13 10.95 3.81
N ASP A 92 16.72 12.04 3.27
CA ASP A 92 17.01 12.20 1.85
C ASP A 92 18.35 11.58 1.42
N ASN A 93 19.30 11.41 2.34
CA ASN A 93 20.65 10.92 2.06
C ASN A 93 20.83 9.44 2.47
N TYR A 94 22.00 8.88 2.20
CA TYR A 94 22.40 7.51 2.62
C TYR A 94 21.54 6.35 2.08
N TRP A 95 20.91 6.51 0.92
CA TRP A 95 20.06 5.48 0.32
C TRP A 95 20.79 4.18 -0.02
N THR A 96 22.05 4.25 -0.46
CA THR A 96 22.87 3.06 -0.72
C THR A 96 23.01 2.18 0.52
N LEU A 97 23.29 2.79 1.67
CA LEU A 97 23.41 2.07 2.95
C LEU A 97 22.08 1.42 3.34
N LYS A 98 20.96 2.12 3.17
CA LYS A 98 19.62 1.61 3.48
C LYS A 98 19.26 0.39 2.61
N VAL A 99 19.55 0.45 1.32
CA VAL A 99 19.28 -0.65 0.39
C VAL A 99 20.19 -1.86 0.67
N ILE A 100 21.47 -1.64 0.94
CA ILE A 100 22.39 -2.73 1.34
C ILE A 100 21.94 -3.35 2.67
N GLY A 101 21.58 -2.52 3.64
CA GLY A 101 21.03 -2.97 4.92
C GLY A 101 19.75 -3.79 4.75
N TYR A 102 18.85 -3.34 3.87
CA TYR A 102 17.64 -4.09 3.52
C TYR A 102 17.97 -5.48 2.96
N ILE A 103 18.86 -5.56 1.97
CA ILE A 103 19.26 -6.84 1.36
C ILE A 103 19.90 -7.76 2.40
N GLY A 104 20.78 -7.22 3.25
CA GLY A 104 21.39 -7.99 4.34
C GLY A 104 20.37 -8.54 5.34
N LEU A 105 19.37 -7.74 5.71
CA LEU A 105 18.29 -8.17 6.59
C LEU A 105 17.40 -9.25 5.95
N VAL A 106 17.05 -9.11 4.67
CA VAL A 106 16.26 -10.13 3.95
C VAL A 106 17.02 -11.46 3.91
N VAL A 107 18.30 -11.43 3.58
CA VAL A 107 19.15 -12.64 3.60
C VAL A 107 19.24 -13.22 5.01
N GLY A 108 19.42 -12.38 6.04
CA GLY A 108 19.43 -12.82 7.43
C GLY A 108 18.12 -13.49 7.87
N PHE A 109 16.97 -12.89 7.56
CA PHE A 109 15.67 -13.45 7.91
C PHE A 109 15.26 -14.66 7.10
N TYR A 110 15.85 -14.85 5.92
CA TYR A 110 15.66 -16.07 5.14
C TYR A 110 16.10 -17.32 5.92
N TYR A 111 17.19 -17.22 6.68
CA TYR A 111 17.69 -18.32 7.53
C TYR A 111 17.04 -18.38 8.92
N SER A 112 16.16 -17.44 9.27
CA SER A 112 15.51 -17.40 10.58
C SER A 112 14.33 -18.37 10.65
N THR A 113 14.20 -19.05 11.80
CA THR A 113 13.09 -19.97 12.11
C THR A 113 11.74 -19.26 12.13
N SER A 114 10.65 -20.01 11.91
CA SER A 114 9.27 -19.52 11.80
C SER A 114 8.73 -18.84 13.06
N ASN A 115 9.24 -19.16 14.25
CA ASN A 115 8.65 -18.71 15.53
C ASN A 115 8.49 -17.19 15.67
N VAL A 116 9.35 -16.38 15.04
CA VAL A 116 9.26 -14.92 15.08
C VAL A 116 8.18 -14.37 14.15
N PHE A 117 7.89 -15.09 13.06
CA PHE A 117 6.99 -14.68 11.98
C PHE A 117 5.62 -15.35 12.04
N ASP A 118 5.40 -16.19 13.04
CA ASP A 118 4.16 -16.95 13.24
C ASP A 118 3.02 -16.07 13.79
N ASP A 119 1.84 -16.65 13.93
CA ASP A 119 0.59 -15.99 14.33
C ASP A 119 0.65 -15.29 15.70
N ASN A 120 1.55 -15.72 16.59
CA ASN A 120 1.81 -15.08 17.89
C ASN A 120 2.88 -13.97 17.84
N GLY A 121 3.56 -13.80 16.71
CA GLY A 121 4.68 -12.88 16.53
C GLY A 121 4.33 -11.70 15.61
N TYR A 122 5.13 -11.53 14.55
CA TYR A 122 4.99 -10.42 13.62
C TYR A 122 3.64 -10.40 12.88
N ALA A 123 3.02 -11.55 12.62
CA ALA A 123 1.75 -11.62 11.89
C ALA A 123 0.63 -10.88 12.64
N TRP A 124 0.51 -11.03 13.96
CA TRP A 124 -0.46 -10.30 14.77
C TRP A 124 -0.18 -8.79 14.77
N PHE A 125 1.08 -8.41 14.94
CA PHE A 125 1.48 -7.00 14.88
C PHE A 125 1.12 -6.37 13.53
N ALA A 126 1.37 -7.08 12.43
CA ALA A 126 1.02 -6.63 11.08
C ALA A 126 -0.50 -6.46 10.89
N ARG A 127 -1.32 -7.33 11.48
CA ARG A 127 -2.80 -7.21 11.45
C ARG A 127 -3.25 -5.92 12.15
N ILE A 128 -2.74 -5.63 13.34
CA ILE A 128 -3.08 -4.40 14.09
C ILE A 128 -2.58 -3.16 13.34
N ALA A 129 -1.34 -3.16 12.89
CA ALA A 129 -0.77 -2.04 12.13
C ALA A 129 -1.54 -1.79 10.83
N GLY A 130 -1.96 -2.86 10.14
CA GLY A 130 -2.78 -2.80 8.93
C GLY A 130 -4.13 -2.13 9.17
N PHE A 131 -4.78 -2.40 10.30
CA PHE A 131 -6.04 -1.74 10.66
C PHE A 131 -5.89 -0.21 10.77
N PHE A 132 -4.88 0.27 11.49
CA PHE A 132 -4.60 1.71 11.57
C PHE A 132 -4.19 2.30 10.22
N TYR A 133 -3.43 1.55 9.42
CA TYR A 133 -3.01 1.98 8.10
C TYR A 133 -4.21 2.18 7.16
N VAL A 134 -5.20 1.28 7.16
CA VAL A 134 -6.43 1.42 6.37
C VAL A 134 -7.19 2.68 6.79
N ILE A 135 -7.33 2.97 8.08
CA ILE A 135 -7.98 4.20 8.56
C ILE A 135 -7.24 5.44 8.04
N LEU A 136 -5.93 5.46 8.15
CA LEU A 136 -5.09 6.56 7.67
C LEU A 136 -5.21 6.74 6.15
N GLN A 137 -5.20 5.65 5.38
CA GLN A 137 -5.40 5.68 3.94
C GLN A 137 -6.77 6.29 3.56
N GLN A 138 -7.83 5.96 4.30
CA GLN A 138 -9.15 6.53 4.04
C GLN A 138 -9.18 8.05 4.26
N ILE A 139 -8.55 8.55 5.33
CA ILE A 139 -8.44 9.99 5.58
C ILE A 139 -7.70 10.69 4.44
N ILE A 140 -6.56 10.13 3.99
CA ILE A 140 -5.77 10.68 2.89
C ILE A 140 -6.58 10.68 1.58
N LEU A 141 -7.35 9.62 1.31
CA LEU A 141 -8.19 9.53 0.10
C LEU A 141 -9.30 10.59 0.10
N ILE A 142 -9.92 10.86 1.25
CA ILE A 142 -10.95 11.91 1.39
C ILE A 142 -10.35 13.30 1.14
N ASP A 143 -9.21 13.61 1.76
CA ASP A 143 -8.52 14.88 1.55
C ASP A 143 -8.10 15.07 0.08
N PHE A 144 -7.57 14.01 -0.53
CA PHE A 144 -7.27 14.00 -1.95
C PHE A 144 -8.51 14.25 -2.82
N ALA A 145 -9.65 13.63 -2.49
CA ALA A 145 -10.89 13.82 -3.23
C ALA A 145 -11.38 15.27 -3.16
N TYR A 146 -11.37 15.90 -1.97
CA TYR A 146 -11.73 17.31 -1.82
C TYR A 146 -10.78 18.23 -2.59
N SER A 147 -9.46 18.04 -2.42
CA SER A 147 -8.45 18.85 -3.12
C SER A 147 -8.60 18.76 -4.64
N LYS A 148 -8.89 17.56 -5.19
CA LYS A 148 -9.12 17.41 -6.63
C LYS A 148 -10.45 18.01 -7.07
N ASN A 149 -11.51 17.86 -6.29
CA ASN A 149 -12.80 18.47 -6.59
C ASN A 149 -12.70 20.00 -6.69
N GLU A 150 -12.06 20.64 -5.71
CA GLU A 150 -11.83 22.09 -5.72
C GLU A 150 -10.98 22.52 -6.92
N MET A 151 -9.89 21.81 -7.21
CA MET A 151 -9.04 22.09 -8.39
C MET A 151 -9.84 22.02 -9.70
N PHE A 152 -10.71 21.02 -9.87
CA PHE A 152 -11.55 20.91 -11.07
C PHE A 152 -12.62 22.00 -11.15
N LEU A 153 -13.20 22.40 -10.01
CA LEU A 153 -14.16 23.51 -9.94
C LEU A 153 -13.51 24.87 -10.26
N GLU A 154 -12.30 25.12 -9.78
CA GLU A 154 -11.54 26.32 -10.12
C GLU A 154 -11.23 26.40 -11.62
N LEU A 155 -10.78 25.29 -12.22
CA LEU A 155 -10.52 25.21 -13.66
C LEU A 155 -11.80 25.38 -14.49
N ALA A 156 -12.93 24.84 -14.01
CA ALA A 156 -14.23 25.05 -14.62
C ALA A 156 -14.65 26.53 -14.58
N ASN A 157 -14.49 27.21 -13.43
CA ASN A 157 -14.89 28.61 -13.29
C ASN A 157 -14.02 29.59 -14.10
N GLN A 158 -12.79 29.21 -14.47
CA GLN A 158 -11.91 30.01 -15.32
C GLN A 158 -12.25 29.90 -16.81
N GLU A 159 -12.95 28.85 -17.24
CA GLU A 159 -13.43 28.69 -18.61
C GLU A 159 -14.70 29.56 -18.77
N GLU A 160 -14.55 30.76 -19.35
CA GLU A 160 -15.62 31.73 -19.64
C GLU A 160 -16.56 31.23 -20.75
N SER A 161 -17.20 30.07 -20.52
CA SER A 161 -18.21 29.51 -21.40
C SER A 161 -19.60 29.84 -20.86
N ASN A 162 -20.39 30.59 -21.66
CA ASN A 162 -21.74 31.06 -21.30
C ASN A 162 -22.80 29.93 -21.14
N LEU A 163 -22.42 28.66 -21.28
CA LEU A 163 -23.32 27.52 -21.13
C LEU A 163 -22.68 26.46 -20.20
N PRO A 164 -23.38 26.02 -19.14
CA PRO A 164 -22.84 25.05 -18.18
C PRO A 164 -22.49 23.70 -18.82
N LEU A 165 -23.10 23.38 -19.98
CA LEU A 165 -22.88 22.12 -20.70
C LEU A 165 -21.62 22.12 -21.60
N ASN A 166 -21.02 23.29 -21.88
CA ASN A 166 -19.83 23.39 -22.74
C ASN A 166 -18.53 23.47 -21.93
N ASN A 167 -18.63 23.42 -20.60
CA ASN A 167 -17.49 23.42 -19.70
C ASN A 167 -16.91 22.01 -19.60
N LYS A 168 -15.74 21.80 -20.22
CA LYS A 168 -15.14 20.48 -20.35
C LYS A 168 -14.73 19.91 -18.99
N TRP A 169 -14.32 20.76 -18.06
CA TRP A 169 -13.87 20.36 -16.73
C TRP A 169 -15.03 19.87 -15.85
N LEU A 170 -16.19 20.52 -15.94
CA LEU A 170 -17.41 20.07 -15.26
C LEU A 170 -17.89 18.72 -15.80
N LEU A 171 -17.84 18.54 -17.13
CA LEU A 171 -18.19 17.25 -17.75
C LEU A 171 -17.26 16.13 -17.28
N ILE A 172 -15.94 16.37 -17.23
CA ILE A 172 -14.95 15.41 -16.75
C ILE A 172 -15.23 15.02 -15.29
N LEU A 173 -15.53 16.00 -14.42
CA LEU A 173 -15.87 15.75 -13.03
C LEU A 173 -17.09 14.82 -12.90
N LEU A 174 -18.17 15.10 -13.64
CA LEU A 174 -19.38 14.28 -13.64
C LEU A 174 -19.10 12.86 -14.15
N LEU A 175 -18.28 12.73 -15.19
CA LEU A 175 -17.87 11.43 -15.74
C LEU A 175 -17.09 10.60 -14.71
N ILE A 176 -16.17 11.22 -13.96
CA ILE A 176 -15.43 10.55 -12.89
C ILE A 176 -16.41 10.06 -11.82
N CYS A 177 -17.36 10.90 -11.37
CA CYS A 177 -18.37 10.50 -10.39
C CYS A 177 -19.21 9.31 -10.89
N PHE A 178 -19.64 9.35 -12.16
CA PHE A 178 -20.41 8.27 -12.76
C PHE A 178 -19.62 6.96 -12.82
N ILE A 179 -18.34 7.00 -13.20
CA ILE A 179 -17.46 5.83 -13.25
C ILE A 179 -17.25 5.24 -11.85
N VAL A 180 -16.97 6.07 -10.84
CA VAL A 180 -16.72 5.58 -9.47
C VAL A 180 -17.99 4.99 -8.86
N TYR A 181 -19.14 5.66 -9.04
CA TYR A 181 -20.41 5.17 -8.51
C TYR A 181 -20.88 3.89 -9.22
N GLY A 182 -20.83 3.87 -10.55
CA GLY A 182 -21.14 2.67 -11.33
C GLY A 182 -20.17 1.52 -11.06
N GLY A 183 -18.88 1.83 -10.86
CA GLY A 183 -17.85 0.88 -10.44
C GLY A 183 -18.16 0.26 -9.08
N SER A 184 -18.62 1.06 -8.11
CA SER A 184 -19.02 0.57 -6.78
C SER A 184 -20.19 -0.41 -6.85
N ILE A 185 -21.28 -0.03 -7.54
CA ILE A 185 -22.47 -0.90 -7.67
C ILE A 185 -22.14 -2.19 -8.43
N SER A 186 -21.37 -2.09 -9.52
CA SER A 186 -20.96 -3.28 -10.29
C SER A 186 -20.06 -4.21 -9.48
N ALA A 187 -19.11 -3.67 -8.70
CA ALA A 187 -18.26 -4.47 -7.82
C ALA A 187 -19.07 -5.24 -6.77
N ILE A 188 -20.05 -4.58 -6.14
CA ILE A 188 -20.95 -5.25 -5.17
C ILE A 188 -21.77 -6.35 -5.86
N GLY A 189 -22.30 -6.08 -7.06
CA GLY A 189 -23.03 -7.08 -7.84
C GLY A 189 -22.19 -8.33 -8.15
N VAL A 190 -20.92 -8.15 -8.53
CA VAL A 190 -19.99 -9.26 -8.77
C VAL A 190 -19.70 -10.04 -7.48
N MET A 191 -19.54 -9.36 -6.34
CA MET A 191 -19.33 -10.03 -5.05
C MET A 191 -20.52 -10.90 -4.64
N TYR A 192 -21.76 -10.45 -4.86
CA TYR A 192 -22.95 -11.26 -4.61
C TYR A 192 -23.03 -12.49 -5.52
N TRP A 193 -22.64 -12.36 -6.79
CA TRP A 193 -22.68 -13.46 -7.74
C TRP A 193 -21.65 -14.55 -7.42
N GLN A 194 -20.41 -14.16 -7.07
CA GLN A 194 -19.32 -15.12 -6.88
C GLN A 194 -19.28 -15.74 -5.48
N PHE A 195 -19.77 -15.03 -4.46
CA PHE A 195 -19.69 -15.49 -3.07
C PHE A 195 -21.07 -15.84 -2.46
N SER A 196 -22.04 -16.23 -3.31
CA SER A 196 -23.34 -16.73 -2.85
C SER A 196 -23.20 -18.10 -2.19
N GLY A 197 -23.69 -18.25 -0.96
CA GLY A 197 -23.75 -19.57 -0.28
C GLY A 197 -23.39 -19.57 1.20
N CYS A 198 -22.81 -18.49 1.72
CA CYS A 198 -22.54 -18.33 3.16
C CYS A 198 -23.38 -17.18 3.73
N ASN A 199 -24.18 -17.46 4.77
CA ASN A 199 -25.07 -16.47 5.37
C ASN A 199 -24.30 -15.27 5.96
N ALA A 200 -23.12 -15.51 6.55
CA ALA A 200 -22.29 -14.46 7.11
C ALA A 200 -21.83 -13.46 6.04
N ASN A 201 -21.44 -13.96 4.86
CA ASN A 201 -21.04 -13.12 3.73
C ASN A 201 -22.21 -12.26 3.23
N ASN A 202 -23.40 -12.85 3.10
CA ASN A 202 -24.60 -12.13 2.66
C ASN A 202 -24.98 -10.99 3.63
N ILE A 203 -24.80 -11.19 4.94
CA ILE A 203 -25.08 -10.17 5.96
C ILE A 203 -24.10 -9.00 5.83
N ILE A 204 -22.81 -9.27 5.72
CA ILE A 204 -21.77 -8.23 5.62
C ILE A 204 -21.96 -7.40 4.35
N LEU A 205 -22.18 -8.05 3.20
CA LEU A 205 -22.41 -7.36 1.93
C LEU A 205 -23.68 -6.47 1.98
N SER A 206 -24.76 -6.96 2.59
CA SER A 206 -26.00 -6.19 2.71
C SER A 206 -25.84 -4.98 3.61
N LEU A 207 -25.07 -5.14 4.71
CA LEU A 207 -24.76 -4.03 5.60
C LEU A 207 -23.92 -2.96 4.89
N THR A 208 -22.91 -3.37 4.11
CA THR A 208 -22.09 -2.44 3.32
C THR A 208 -22.95 -1.65 2.34
N LEU A 209 -23.86 -2.31 1.61
CA LEU A 209 -24.75 -1.64 0.67
C LEU A 209 -25.73 -0.66 1.34
N CYS A 210 -26.14 -0.92 2.58
CA CYS A 210 -26.99 0.00 3.34
C CYS A 210 -26.22 1.23 3.88
N ILE A 211 -24.91 1.11 4.11
CA ILE A 211 -24.07 2.20 4.67
C ILE A 211 -23.50 3.09 3.56
N CYS A 212 -23.21 2.52 2.38
CA CYS A 212 -22.67 3.23 1.21
C CYS A 212 -23.75 3.94 0.39
#